data_AF-A0A7V0KJP2-F1
#
_entry.id   AF-A0A7V0KJP2-F1
#
_cell.length_a   1.000
_cell.length_b   1.000
_cell.length_c   1.000
_cell.angle_alpha   90.00
_cell.angle_beta   90.00
_cell.angle_gamma   90.00
#
_symmetry.space_group_name_H-M   'P 1'
#
loop_
_entity.id
_entity.type
_entity.pdbx_description
1 polymer ?
#
loop_
_entity_poly.entity_id
_entity_poly.type
_entity_poly.pdbx_seq_one_letter_code
_entity_poly.pdbx_strand_id
1 'polypeptide(L)'
;LERQESIEVFRKVLDPTKGFPFYNNPLYLDFLRGERDYPCAAWTTPTYTVLGWRKPCYILADEHVEDVNELFDPKLWERYGPGKDRRCTNCMMHSGFEGASILEALSKPRDLLTLARGERGG
;
A
#
# COMPACT_ATOMS: atom_id res chain seq x y z
N LEU A 1 18.95 1.11 -2.51
CA LEU A 1 17.91 2.07 -2.11
C LEU A 1 17.18 1.47 -0.94
N GLU A 2 17.63 1.81 0.26
CA GLU A 2 17.03 1.38 1.52
C GLU A 2 15.67 2.08 1.68
N ARG A 3 14.65 1.40 2.22
CA ARG A 3 13.30 1.98 2.46
C ARG A 3 13.33 3.36 3.12
N GLN A 4 14.30 3.59 4.00
CA GLN A 4 14.52 4.87 4.69
C GLN A 4 14.84 6.02 3.72
N GLU A 5 15.61 5.78 2.66
CA GLU A 5 15.91 6.81 1.66
C GLU A 5 14.64 7.23 0.91
N SER A 6 13.73 6.30 0.64
CA SER A 6 12.42 6.63 0.04
C SER A 6 11.57 7.48 0.99
N ILE A 7 11.56 7.14 2.28
CA ILE A 7 10.86 7.93 3.31
C ILE A 7 11.40 9.36 3.38
N GLU A 8 12.71 9.55 3.33
CA GLU A 8 13.33 10.89 3.33
C GLU A 8 12.92 11.72 2.11
N VAL A 9 12.81 11.09 0.94
CA VAL A 9 12.32 11.75 -0.27
C VAL A 9 10.86 12.14 -0.10
N PHE A 10 10.00 11.22 0.36
CA PHE A 10 8.57 11.51 0.54
C PHE A 10 8.31 12.59 1.60
N ARG A 11 9.09 12.64 2.68
CA ARG A 11 9.01 13.75 3.66
C ARG A 11 9.30 15.12 3.03
N LYS A 12 10.24 15.19 2.08
CA LYS A 12 10.58 16.44 1.39
C LYS A 12 9.57 16.84 0.32
N VAL A 13 8.97 15.85 -0.35
CA VAL A 13 8.00 16.03 -1.44
C VAL A 13 6.61 16.35 -0.89
N LEU A 14 6.18 15.64 0.15
CA LEU A 14 4.88 15.77 0.81
C LEU A 14 4.91 16.79 1.96
N ASP A 15 5.88 17.70 1.97
CA ASP A 15 6.02 18.74 2.98
C ASP A 15 4.88 19.77 2.81
N PRO A 16 3.97 19.90 3.79
CA PRO A 16 2.81 20.79 3.69
C PRO A 16 3.22 22.27 3.59
N THR A 17 4.42 22.64 4.05
CA THR A 17 4.92 24.02 3.99
C THR A 17 5.29 24.46 2.58
N LYS A 18 5.47 23.51 1.65
CA LYS A 18 5.86 23.78 0.25
C LYS A 18 4.67 24.05 -0.69
N GLY A 19 3.45 24.11 -0.14
CA GLY A 19 2.30 24.73 -0.79
C GLY A 19 1.62 23.92 -1.90
N PHE A 20 2.04 22.67 -2.17
CA PHE A 20 1.31 21.79 -3.09
C PHE A 20 0.54 20.71 -2.33
N PRO A 21 -0.79 20.82 -2.22
CA PRO A 21 -1.60 19.78 -1.59
C PRO A 21 -1.67 18.55 -2.50
N PHE A 22 -1.20 17.40 -2.00
CA PHE A 22 -1.39 16.14 -2.71
C PHE A 22 -2.81 15.64 -2.50
N TYR A 23 -3.55 15.47 -3.60
CA TYR A 23 -4.88 14.89 -3.55
C TYR A 23 -4.77 13.37 -3.55
N ASN A 24 -4.59 12.79 -2.37
CA ASN A 24 -4.61 11.34 -2.16
C ASN A 24 -5.11 11.00 -0.76
N ASN A 25 -5.22 9.71 -0.47
CA ASN A 25 -5.52 9.18 0.85
C ASN A 25 -4.48 9.63 1.90
N PRO A 26 -4.88 10.43 2.91
CA PRO A 26 -3.95 10.96 3.91
C PRO A 26 -3.21 9.87 4.70
N LEU A 27 -3.88 8.74 4.96
CA LEU A 27 -3.29 7.64 5.70
C LEU A 27 -2.17 6.95 4.90
N TYR A 28 -2.33 6.85 3.58
CA TYR A 28 -1.29 6.36 2.70
C TYR A 28 -0.12 7.35 2.59
N LEU A 29 -0.40 8.65 2.59
CA LEU A 29 0.63 9.69 2.59
C LEU A 29 1.44 9.70 3.90
N ASP A 30 0.79 9.52 5.05
CA ASP A 30 1.46 9.30 6.35
C ASP A 30 2.40 8.08 6.29
N PHE A 31 1.96 6.97 5.67
CA PHE A 31 2.78 5.79 5.46
C PHE A 31 3.99 6.07 4.56
N LEU A 32 3.84 6.85 3.48
CA LEU A 32 4.95 7.26 2.63
C LEU A 32 5.97 8.12 3.39
N ARG A 33 5.52 8.97 4.32
CA ARG A 33 6.38 9.74 5.25
C ARG A 33 6.99 8.90 6.38
N GLY A 34 6.66 7.61 6.47
CA GLY A 34 7.10 6.72 7.52
C GLY A 34 6.50 7.04 8.90
N GLU A 35 5.37 7.74 8.94
CA GLU A 35 4.63 8.09 10.16
C GLU A 35 3.70 6.94 10.59
N ARG A 36 3.43 6.01 9.67
CA ARG A 36 2.60 4.82 9.87
C ARG A 36 3.24 3.60 9.23
N ASP A 37 2.90 2.43 9.77
CA ASP A 37 3.25 1.14 9.20
C ASP A 37 1.97 0.33 8.98
N TYR A 38 1.92 -0.41 7.87
CA TYR A 38 0.77 -1.21 7.47
C TYR A 38 1.25 -2.58 6.97
N PRO A 39 0.54 -3.66 7.28
CA PRO A 39 0.79 -4.94 6.64
C PRO A 39 0.47 -4.83 5.14
N CYS A 40 1.24 -5.53 4.30
CA CYS A 40 0.95 -5.58 2.87
C CYS A 40 -0.42 -6.23 2.63
N ALA A 41 -1.30 -5.53 1.92
CA ALA A 41 -2.62 -6.02 1.53
C ALA A 41 -2.77 -6.05 0.00
N ALA A 42 -1.74 -6.51 -0.73
CA ALA A 42 -1.75 -6.45 -2.19
C ALA A 42 -2.85 -7.28 -2.89
N TRP A 43 -3.58 -8.13 -2.15
CA TRP A 43 -4.82 -8.77 -2.62
C TRP A 43 -5.98 -7.79 -2.83
N THR A 44 -5.91 -6.56 -2.29
CA THR A 44 -6.95 -5.53 -2.51
C THR A 44 -6.95 -4.98 -3.93
N THR A 45 -5.90 -5.25 -4.72
CA THR A 45 -5.75 -4.77 -6.10
C THR A 45 -5.38 -5.93 -7.03
N PRO A 46 -6.31 -6.88 -7.26
CA PRO A 46 -6.08 -7.97 -8.20
C PRO A 46 -5.93 -7.41 -9.62
N THR A 47 -5.10 -8.06 -10.45
CA THR A 47 -4.84 -7.62 -11.83
C THR A 47 -5.03 -8.78 -12.78
N TYR A 48 -5.97 -8.64 -13.72
CA TYR A 48 -6.20 -9.60 -14.80
C TYR A 48 -5.49 -9.14 -16.08
N THR A 49 -4.92 -10.08 -16.82
CA THR A 49 -4.24 -9.85 -18.10
C THR A 49 -4.70 -10.87 -19.14
N VAL A 50 -4.18 -10.79 -20.36
CA VAL A 50 -4.44 -11.81 -21.39
C VAL A 50 -3.97 -13.22 -21.01
N LEU A 51 -3.13 -13.35 -19.98
CA LEU A 51 -2.64 -14.63 -19.46
C LEU A 51 -3.38 -15.09 -18.19
N GLY A 52 -4.40 -14.35 -17.71
CA GLY A 52 -5.11 -14.64 -16.46
C GLY A 52 -4.81 -13.62 -15.33
N TRP A 53 -5.20 -13.97 -14.11
CA TRP A 53 -4.96 -13.19 -12.89
C TRP A 53 -3.50 -13.29 -12.44
N ARG A 54 -2.83 -12.15 -12.23
CA ARG A 54 -1.42 -12.12 -11.77
C ARG A 54 -1.31 -12.47 -10.29
N LYS A 55 -0.43 -13.42 -9.96
CA LYS A 55 -0.17 -13.92 -8.61
C LYS A 55 1.34 -13.90 -8.30
N PRO A 56 1.80 -13.49 -7.10
CA PRO A 56 1.00 -13.08 -5.95
C PRO A 56 0.41 -11.68 -6.12
N CYS A 57 1.16 -10.71 -6.65
CA CYS A 57 0.71 -9.34 -6.85
C CYS A 57 1.10 -8.81 -8.23
N TYR A 58 0.48 -7.69 -8.62
CA TYR A 58 0.70 -6.99 -9.88
C TYR A 58 2.19 -6.75 -10.23
N ILE A 59 3.05 -6.52 -9.22
CA ILE A 59 4.48 -6.24 -9.44
C ILE A 59 5.32 -7.51 -9.57
N LEU A 60 5.15 -8.48 -8.66
CA LEU A 60 5.96 -9.70 -8.65
C LEU A 60 5.51 -10.67 -9.75
N ALA A 61 4.21 -10.95 -9.79
CA ALA A 61 3.55 -11.76 -10.81
C ALA A 61 4.35 -13.01 -11.24
N ASP A 62 4.74 -13.80 -10.24
CA ASP A 62 5.48 -15.05 -10.40
C ASP A 62 4.69 -16.06 -11.28
N GLU A 63 3.36 -16.00 -11.28
CA GLU A 63 2.48 -16.84 -12.10
C GLU A 63 1.19 -16.11 -12.53
N HIS A 64 0.44 -16.73 -13.45
CA HIS A 64 -0.93 -16.34 -13.78
C HIS A 64 -1.88 -17.50 -13.51
N VAL A 65 -3.04 -17.20 -12.95
CA VAL A 65 -4.07 -18.18 -12.58
C VAL A 65 -5.41 -17.82 -13.21
N GLU A 66 -6.23 -18.82 -13.50
CA GLU A 66 -7.55 -18.61 -14.10
C GLU A 66 -8.61 -18.28 -13.03
N ASP A 67 -8.46 -18.85 -11.83
CA ASP A 67 -9.39 -18.64 -10.72
C ASP A 67 -8.91 -17.51 -9.80
N VAL A 68 -9.71 -16.43 -9.73
CA VAL A 68 -9.44 -15.28 -8.85
C VAL A 68 -9.40 -15.69 -7.37
N ASN A 69 -10.09 -16.77 -6.98
CA ASN A 69 -10.13 -17.22 -5.59
C ASN A 69 -8.75 -17.66 -5.07
N GLU A 70 -7.83 -18.04 -5.97
CA GLU A 70 -6.46 -18.33 -5.60
C GLU A 70 -5.70 -17.11 -5.05
N LEU A 71 -6.11 -15.89 -5.43
CA LEU A 71 -5.58 -14.65 -4.86
C LEU A 71 -6.16 -14.34 -3.48
N PHE A 72 -7.25 -14.97 -3.08
CA PHE A 72 -7.90 -14.72 -1.79
C PHE A 72 -7.52 -15.75 -0.71
N ASP A 73 -6.66 -16.74 -1.02
CA ASP A 73 -6.11 -17.66 -0.02
C ASP A 73 -5.23 -16.89 0.99
N PRO A 74 -5.60 -16.84 2.29
CA PRO A 74 -4.80 -16.16 3.31
C PRO A 74 -3.35 -16.66 3.38
N LYS A 75 -3.13 -17.97 3.15
CA LYS A 75 -1.79 -18.58 3.22
C LYS A 75 -0.85 -18.05 2.14
N LEU A 76 -1.39 -17.58 1.01
CA LEU A 76 -0.60 -16.94 -0.03
C LEU A 76 0.10 -15.69 0.55
N TRP A 77 -0.65 -14.83 1.21
CA TRP A 77 -0.22 -13.50 1.67
C TRP A 77 0.54 -13.50 3.00
N GLU A 78 0.52 -14.62 3.72
CA GLU A 78 1.46 -14.85 4.83
C GLU A 78 2.92 -14.81 4.39
N ARG A 79 3.19 -15.10 3.10
CA ARG A 79 4.55 -15.16 2.53
C ARG A 79 5.05 -13.85 1.93
N TYR A 80 4.18 -12.85 1.73
CA TYR A 80 4.54 -11.62 1.00
C TYR A 80 4.35 -10.36 1.85
N GLY A 81 5.18 -9.35 1.56
CA GLY A 81 5.22 -8.07 2.28
C GLY A 81 6.58 -7.81 2.93
N PRO A 82 6.83 -6.57 3.41
CA PRO A 82 8.04 -6.24 4.13
C PRO A 82 8.28 -7.21 5.30
N GLY A 83 9.51 -7.70 5.44
CA GLY A 83 9.87 -8.70 6.47
C GLY A 83 9.52 -10.16 6.15
N LYS A 84 8.78 -10.43 5.06
CA LYS A 84 8.36 -11.80 4.67
C LYS A 84 9.06 -12.32 3.40
N ASP A 85 9.10 -11.50 2.35
CA ASP A 85 9.82 -11.80 1.10
C ASP A 85 10.90 -10.72 0.87
N ARG A 86 12.12 -11.14 0.55
CA ARG A 86 13.27 -10.23 0.29
C ARG A 86 12.99 -9.22 -0.82
N ARG A 87 12.13 -9.55 -1.79
CA ARG A 87 11.72 -8.68 -2.90
C ARG A 87 10.76 -7.59 -2.43
N CYS A 88 10.10 -7.79 -1.29
CA CYS A 88 9.17 -6.84 -0.69
C CYS A 88 9.80 -5.94 0.38
N THR A 89 11.07 -6.13 0.74
CA THR A 89 11.74 -5.44 1.86
C THR A 89 11.54 -3.93 1.82
N ASN A 90 11.72 -3.31 0.65
CA ASN A 90 11.59 -1.86 0.48
C ASN A 90 10.26 -1.44 -0.17
N CYS A 91 9.29 -2.36 -0.27
CA CYS A 91 8.04 -2.10 -0.99
C CYS A 91 7.18 -1.07 -0.24
N MET A 92 6.82 0.00 -0.92
CA MET A 92 5.86 1.02 -0.48
C MET A 92 4.79 1.25 -1.58
N MET A 93 4.52 0.21 -2.38
CA MET A 93 3.68 0.31 -3.56
C MET A 93 2.22 0.62 -3.23
N HIS A 94 1.67 1.64 -3.89
CA HIS A 94 0.30 2.11 -3.74
C HIS A 94 -0.75 0.97 -3.74
N SER A 95 -0.67 0.07 -4.73
CA SER A 95 -1.60 -1.06 -4.90
C SER A 95 -1.68 -2.05 -3.72
N GLY A 96 -0.71 -2.02 -2.81
CA GLY A 96 -0.71 -2.88 -1.62
C GLY A 96 -0.97 -2.15 -0.30
N PHE A 97 -0.58 -0.88 -0.22
CA PHE A 97 -0.62 -0.13 1.04
C PHE A 97 -1.77 0.88 1.12
N GLU A 98 -2.31 1.34 -0.01
CA GLU A 98 -3.54 2.13 0.02
C GLU A 98 -4.71 1.28 0.55
N GLY A 99 -4.92 0.08 -0.01
CA GLY A 99 -5.93 -0.85 0.49
C GLY A 99 -5.72 -1.21 1.97
N ALA A 100 -4.47 -1.47 2.38
CA ALA A 100 -4.15 -1.72 3.78
C ALA A 100 -4.54 -0.57 4.71
N SER A 101 -4.25 0.67 4.30
CA SER A 101 -4.59 1.86 5.08
C SER A 101 -6.10 2.08 5.21
N ILE A 102 -6.88 1.75 4.16
CA ILE A 102 -8.34 1.82 4.18
C ILE A 102 -8.92 0.73 5.09
N LEU A 103 -8.42 -0.51 5.01
CA LEU A 103 -8.84 -1.60 5.88
C LEU A 103 -8.61 -1.27 7.36
N GLU A 104 -7.47 -0.63 7.68
CA GLU A 104 -7.21 -0.15 9.04
C GLU A 104 -8.17 0.98 9.44
N ALA A 105 -8.44 1.93 8.54
CA ALA A 105 -9.37 3.02 8.79
C ALA A 105 -10.79 2.51 9.14
N LEU A 106 -11.26 1.48 8.45
CA LEU A 106 -12.56 0.84 8.75
C LEU A 106 -12.63 0.24 10.16
N SER A 107 -11.49 -0.12 10.74
CA SER A 107 -11.41 -0.69 12.09
C SER A 107 -11.17 0.37 13.17
N LYS A 108 -10.81 1.61 12.80
CA LYS A 108 -10.41 2.69 13.71
C LYS A 108 -11.18 3.98 13.43
N PRO A 109 -12.15 4.37 14.28
CA PRO A 109 -12.98 5.56 14.05
C PRO A 109 -12.20 6.86 13.84
N ARG A 110 -11.03 6.99 14.49
CA ARG A 110 -10.14 8.16 14.33
C ARG A 110 -9.54 8.24 12.92
N ASP A 111 -9.07 7.12 12.40
CA ASP A 111 -8.46 7.05 11.07
C ASP A 111 -9.52 7.19 9.97
N LEU A 112 -10.73 6.65 10.20
CA LEU A 112 -11.87 6.91 9.32
C LEU A 112 -12.20 8.41 9.25
N LEU A 113 -12.18 9.11 10.38
CA LEU A 113 -12.39 10.55 10.42
C LEU A 113 -11.28 11.32 9.69
N THR A 114 -10.02 10.91 9.84
CA THR A 114 -8.88 11.48 9.09
C THR A 114 -9.08 11.29 7.59
N LEU A 115 -9.44 10.09 7.15
CA LEU A 115 -9.72 9.77 5.75
C LEU A 115 -10.88 10.63 5.20
N ALA A 116 -11.96 10.80 5.97
CA ALA A 116 -13.13 11.59 5.58
C ALA A 116 -12.84 13.11 5.49
N ARG A 117 -11.93 13.62 6.33
CA ARG A 117 -11.48 15.03 6.29
C ARG A 117 -10.58 15.30 5.07
N GLY A 118 -9.89 14.27 4.57
CA GLY A 118 -8.89 14.37 3.51
C GLY A 118 -7.65 15.17 3.94
N GLU A 119 -6.71 15.37 3.01
CA GLU A 119 -5.51 16.22 3.17
C GLU A 119 -5.85 17.73 3.25
N ARG A 120 -6.94 18.12 3.92
CA ARG A 120 -7.32 19.52 4.17
C ARG A 120 -6.76 19.99 5.52
N GLY A 121 -5.45 19.92 5.66
CA GLY A 121 -4.76 20.36 6.88
C GLY A 121 -3.26 20.42 6.68
N GLY A 122 -2.81 21.46 5.97
CA GLY A 122 -1.49 22.04 6.21
C GLY A 122 -1.54 22.99 7.39
#